data_AF-A0A9C9KZD9-F1
#
_entry.id   AF-A0A9C9KZD9-F1
#
_cell.length_a   1.000
_cell.length_b   1.000
_cell.length_c   1.000
_cell.angle_alpha   90.00
_cell.angle_beta   90.00
_cell.angle_gamma   90.00
#
_symmetry.space_group_name_H-M   'P 1'
#
loop_
_entity.id
_entity.type
_entity.pdbx_description
1 polymer ?
#
loop_
_entity_poly.entity_id
_entity_poly.type
_entity_poly.pdbx_seq_one_letter_code
_entity_poly.pdbx_strand_id
1 'polypeptide(L)'
;MIKITALLISLIVPTSLIPTAVFADEVLSQQITQDIEAYQRLVEQSLAYRAETLRVYEYLKKNLDADRPLSGKDIETLNDGMKKHLALRKNFLQVVHYYKYLLDDKNSSTDNETRLKGIMLSLSAALVLYDNYLLAISIFEEDTQLRRYLNSKHDGYGIESSQLTSVTLEYNSLENREKARQAIKYFREQWPEQSERFKKQSENAYLHTLITQSASYNSTLNFSPLYVINRHLKFLTGVSGDTLSELGSDGINLFSLLFGNSVGSIQTRNGRLYNNKKIEKNIHQQLKAGDILLEKTPFRLTDKLIPGYWGHVAIWTGSKEELKALGIWNHPVVKKYHDEIDSSHHVIEALRSGVEINPLESFLNIDDIAVLRKKNISDKERAKTIVRALRQIGKAYDFNFDIETNDKIVCSELVYVSYTDTQWPTDATLGRYTISPTHVAEKAGKNLPFQIVSLYLDGKPVKKDISTTFQGLNE
;
A
#
# COMPACT_ATOMS: atom_id res chain seq x y z
N MET A 1 -73.61 38.49 41.60
CA MET A 1 -73.20 38.57 43.02
C MET A 1 -72.90 37.14 43.44
N ILE A 2 -71.68 36.73 43.73
CA ILE A 2 -70.82 37.11 44.86
C ILE A 2 -69.35 36.86 44.46
N LYS A 3 -68.49 37.82 44.81
CA LYS A 3 -67.02 37.70 44.81
C LYS A 3 -66.57 36.88 46.02
N ILE A 4 -65.59 35.99 45.86
CA ILE A 4 -64.61 35.72 46.92
C ILE A 4 -63.21 35.73 46.30
N THR A 5 -62.33 36.45 46.98
CA THR A 5 -60.99 36.88 46.60
C THR A 5 -59.94 36.02 47.30
N ALA A 6 -58.84 35.76 46.59
CA ALA A 6 -57.45 35.55 47.07
C ALA A 6 -57.09 34.38 48.01
N LEU A 7 -56.11 33.56 47.57
CA LEU A 7 -54.81 33.52 48.25
C LEU A 7 -53.70 33.09 47.27
N LEU A 8 -52.70 33.96 47.10
CA LEU A 8 -51.41 33.63 46.50
C LEU A 8 -50.65 32.68 47.44
N ILE A 9 -50.12 31.58 46.90
CA ILE A 9 -48.88 30.98 47.39
C ILE A 9 -47.94 30.85 46.20
N SER A 10 -46.96 31.74 46.17
CA SER A 10 -45.79 31.68 45.30
C SER A 10 -44.91 30.51 45.72
N LEU A 11 -44.92 29.44 44.94
CA LEU A 11 -43.80 28.50 44.88
C LEU A 11 -43.03 28.80 43.61
N ILE A 12 -42.03 29.67 43.75
CA ILE A 12 -40.95 29.85 42.79
C ILE A 12 -40.20 28.52 42.78
N VAL A 13 -40.52 27.65 41.84
CA VAL A 13 -39.59 26.62 41.40
C VAL A 13 -38.57 27.34 40.53
N PRO A 14 -37.26 27.27 40.80
CA PRO A 14 -36.29 27.71 39.81
C PRO A 14 -36.41 26.74 38.65
N THR A 15 -37.06 27.17 37.56
CA THR A 15 -36.91 26.54 36.26
C THR A 15 -35.45 26.70 35.87
N SER A 16 -34.65 25.70 36.23
CA SER A 16 -33.36 25.45 35.62
C SER A 16 -33.62 25.32 34.12
N LEU A 17 -33.22 26.34 33.37
CA LEU A 17 -32.95 26.26 31.95
C LEU A 17 -31.87 25.19 31.77
N ILE A 18 -32.31 23.95 31.57
CA ILE A 18 -31.44 22.89 31.07
C ILE A 18 -31.07 23.31 29.64
N PRO A 19 -29.78 23.40 29.28
CA PRO A 19 -29.35 23.98 28.02
C PRO A 19 -29.72 23.05 26.87
N THR A 20 -30.64 23.49 26.01
CA THR A 20 -31.07 22.78 24.79
C THR A 20 -29.92 22.51 23.81
N ALA A 21 -28.81 23.25 23.90
CA ALA A 21 -27.62 23.05 23.07
C ALA A 21 -26.81 21.79 23.45
N VAL A 22 -26.66 21.49 24.74
CA VAL A 22 -25.84 20.35 25.21
C VAL A 22 -26.46 19.01 24.81
N PHE A 23 -27.79 18.92 24.84
CA PHE A 23 -28.51 17.71 24.43
C PHE A 23 -28.48 17.49 22.91
N ALA A 24 -28.46 18.56 22.10
CA ALA A 24 -28.37 18.45 20.64
C ALA A 24 -26.99 17.93 20.20
N ASP A 25 -25.93 18.37 20.87
CA ASP A 25 -24.55 17.95 20.59
C ASP A 25 -24.28 16.50 21.02
N GLU A 26 -24.82 16.08 22.17
CA GLU A 26 -24.70 14.70 22.63
C GLU A 26 -25.38 13.71 21.66
N VAL A 27 -26.57 14.08 21.15
CA VAL A 27 -27.29 13.30 20.13
C VAL A 27 -26.51 13.23 18.82
N LEU A 28 -25.96 14.36 18.35
CA LEU A 28 -25.16 14.39 17.13
C LEU A 28 -23.87 13.57 17.27
N SER A 29 -23.18 13.66 18.41
CA SER A 29 -21.96 12.93 18.70
C SER A 29 -22.19 11.41 18.72
N GLN A 30 -23.31 10.98 19.32
CA GLN A 30 -23.73 9.59 19.32
C GLN A 30 -24.07 9.10 17.90
N GLN A 31 -24.80 9.91 17.11
CA GLN A 31 -25.11 9.59 15.72
C GLN A 31 -23.83 9.43 14.88
N ILE A 32 -22.89 10.37 14.98
CA ILE A 32 -21.60 10.28 14.26
C ILE A 32 -20.86 9.00 14.65
N THR A 33 -20.86 8.64 15.92
CA THR A 33 -20.18 7.43 16.40
C THR A 33 -20.80 6.16 15.80
N GLN A 34 -22.13 6.07 15.74
CA GLN A 34 -22.83 4.96 15.09
C GLN A 34 -22.57 4.91 13.58
N ASP A 35 -22.55 6.07 12.92
CA ASP A 35 -22.28 6.16 11.50
C ASP A 35 -20.83 5.78 11.16
N ILE A 36 -19.86 6.00 12.07
CA ILE A 36 -18.48 5.52 11.89
C ILE A 36 -18.42 4.00 11.88
N GLU A 37 -19.19 3.30 12.71
CA GLU A 37 -19.21 1.83 12.69
C GLU A 37 -19.76 1.28 11.37
N ALA A 38 -20.82 1.90 10.83
CA ALA A 38 -21.35 1.56 9.52
C ALA A 38 -20.36 1.89 8.39
N TYR A 39 -19.69 3.04 8.51
CA TYR A 39 -18.69 3.51 7.58
C TYR A 39 -17.44 2.61 7.54
N GLN A 40 -16.99 2.06 8.66
CA GLN A 40 -15.87 1.12 8.72
C GLN A 40 -16.09 -0.09 7.79
N ARG A 41 -17.28 -0.69 7.87
CA ARG A 41 -17.66 -1.81 6.97
C ARG A 41 -17.67 -1.40 5.50
N LEU A 42 -18.07 -0.16 5.23
CA LEU A 42 -18.07 0.40 3.88
C LEU A 42 -16.64 0.58 3.33
N VAL A 43 -15.71 1.03 4.18
CA VAL A 43 -14.28 1.18 3.83
C VAL A 43 -13.64 -0.18 3.59
N GLU A 44 -13.92 -1.17 4.42
CA GLU A 44 -13.43 -2.55 4.23
C GLU A 44 -13.93 -3.14 2.90
N GLN A 45 -15.22 -2.98 2.60
CA GLN A 45 -15.81 -3.37 1.31
C GLN A 45 -15.12 -2.64 0.15
N SER A 46 -14.80 -1.36 0.32
CA SER A 46 -14.09 -0.57 -0.68
C SER A 46 -12.68 -1.07 -0.95
N LEU A 47 -11.96 -1.53 0.07
CA LEU A 47 -10.61 -2.08 -0.09
C LEU A 47 -10.67 -3.43 -0.81
N ALA A 48 -11.61 -4.30 -0.44
CA ALA A 48 -11.83 -5.56 -1.14
C ALA A 48 -12.16 -5.35 -2.63
N TYR A 49 -13.01 -4.36 -2.92
CA TYR A 49 -13.41 -4.02 -4.28
C TYR A 49 -12.25 -3.44 -5.10
N ARG A 50 -11.35 -2.64 -4.51
CA ARG A 50 -10.13 -2.18 -5.20
C ARG A 50 -9.26 -3.34 -5.66
N ALA A 51 -8.97 -4.27 -4.76
CA ALA A 51 -8.12 -5.42 -5.09
C ALA A 51 -8.76 -6.32 -6.16
N GLU A 52 -10.07 -6.58 -6.04
CA GLU A 52 -10.80 -7.34 -7.05
C GLU A 52 -10.84 -6.62 -8.40
N THR A 53 -11.01 -5.30 -8.42
CA THR A 53 -10.98 -4.48 -9.64
C THR A 53 -9.66 -4.62 -10.38
N LEU A 54 -8.53 -4.56 -9.65
CA LEU A 54 -7.20 -4.74 -10.22
C LEU A 54 -7.04 -6.16 -10.79
N ARG A 55 -7.44 -7.19 -10.03
CA ARG A 55 -7.39 -8.59 -10.48
C ARG A 55 -8.22 -8.82 -11.75
N VAL A 56 -9.41 -8.25 -11.81
CA VAL A 56 -10.28 -8.30 -12.99
C VAL A 56 -9.64 -7.58 -14.15
N TYR A 57 -9.13 -6.36 -13.95
CA TYR A 57 -8.44 -5.62 -15.01
C TYR A 57 -7.29 -6.42 -15.62
N GLU A 58 -6.42 -7.00 -14.81
CA GLU A 58 -5.28 -7.79 -15.30
C GLU A 58 -5.70 -9.01 -16.10
N TYR A 59 -6.69 -9.74 -15.60
CA TYR A 59 -7.25 -10.89 -16.29
C TYR A 59 -7.83 -10.51 -17.66
N LEU A 60 -8.63 -9.45 -17.70
CA LEU A 60 -9.23 -8.96 -18.93
C LEU A 60 -8.17 -8.44 -19.88
N LYS A 61 -7.20 -7.68 -19.37
CA LYS A 61 -6.13 -7.09 -20.17
C LYS A 61 -5.29 -8.16 -20.85
N LYS A 62 -4.92 -9.22 -20.13
CA LYS A 62 -4.21 -10.37 -20.70
C LYS A 62 -4.99 -11.06 -21.83
N ASN A 63 -6.32 -11.16 -21.71
CA ASN A 63 -7.15 -11.75 -22.75
C ASN A 63 -7.24 -10.82 -23.98
N LEU A 64 -7.47 -9.53 -23.75
CA LEU A 64 -7.57 -8.52 -24.79
C LEU A 64 -6.26 -8.36 -25.57
N ASP A 65 -5.11 -8.37 -24.88
CA ASP A 65 -3.79 -8.28 -25.50
C ASP A 65 -3.43 -9.54 -26.31
N ALA A 66 -4.13 -10.66 -26.08
CA ALA A 66 -4.04 -11.88 -26.87
C ALA A 66 -5.11 -11.94 -27.99
N ASP A 67 -5.71 -10.80 -28.36
CA ASP A 67 -6.80 -10.65 -29.32
C ASP A 67 -8.02 -11.53 -29.03
N ARG A 68 -8.24 -11.88 -27.75
CA ARG A 68 -9.43 -12.64 -27.34
C ARG A 68 -10.54 -11.67 -26.97
N PRO A 69 -11.76 -11.84 -27.52
CA PRO A 69 -12.89 -11.01 -27.13
C PRO A 69 -13.30 -11.30 -25.67
N LEU A 70 -13.98 -10.34 -25.05
CA LEU A 70 -14.59 -10.51 -23.73
C LEU A 70 -15.57 -11.69 -23.78
N SER A 71 -15.35 -12.67 -22.91
CA SER A 71 -16.25 -13.82 -22.76
C SER A 71 -17.58 -13.39 -22.11
N GLY A 72 -18.62 -14.23 -22.21
CA GLY A 72 -19.88 -13.96 -21.49
C GLY A 72 -19.67 -13.82 -19.97
N LYS A 73 -18.72 -14.57 -19.41
CA LYS A 73 -18.33 -14.47 -17.99
C LYS A 73 -17.60 -13.16 -17.68
N ASP A 74 -16.81 -12.66 -18.62
CA ASP A 74 -16.06 -11.39 -18.48
C ASP A 74 -17.04 -10.21 -18.43
N ILE A 75 -18.04 -10.26 -19.32
CA ILE A 75 -19.16 -9.31 -19.40
C ILE A 75 -19.95 -9.31 -18.08
N GLU A 76 -20.33 -10.49 -17.58
CA GLU A 76 -21.03 -10.63 -16.30
C GLU A 76 -20.19 -10.07 -15.14
N THR A 77 -18.90 -10.41 -15.10
CA THR A 77 -17.94 -9.94 -14.08
C THR A 77 -17.82 -8.42 -14.10
N LEU A 78 -17.67 -7.81 -15.28
CA LEU A 78 -17.59 -6.36 -15.45
C LEU A 78 -18.87 -5.68 -14.98
N ASN A 79 -20.04 -6.19 -15.36
CA ASN A 79 -21.32 -5.59 -15.02
C ASN A 79 -21.65 -5.72 -13.53
N ASP A 80 -21.39 -6.88 -12.93
CA ASP A 80 -21.56 -7.08 -11.49
C ASP A 80 -20.60 -6.22 -10.68
N GLY A 81 -19.34 -6.15 -11.11
CA GLY A 81 -18.35 -5.24 -10.55
C GLY A 81 -18.84 -3.80 -10.63
N MET A 82 -19.31 -3.37 -11.79
CA MET A 82 -19.80 -2.01 -11.98
C MET A 82 -20.99 -1.67 -11.08
N LYS A 83 -21.99 -2.55 -10.95
CA LYS A 83 -23.11 -2.36 -10.00
C LYS A 83 -22.62 -2.20 -8.57
N LYS A 84 -21.71 -3.08 -8.15
CA LYS A 84 -21.11 -3.05 -6.81
C LYS A 84 -20.37 -1.75 -6.55
N HIS A 85 -19.54 -1.30 -7.50
CA HIS A 85 -18.78 -0.05 -7.38
C HIS A 85 -19.65 1.19 -7.40
N LEU A 86 -20.70 1.23 -8.23
CA LEU A 86 -21.65 2.35 -8.27
C LEU A 86 -22.48 2.44 -6.98
N ALA A 87 -22.93 1.30 -6.45
CA ALA A 87 -23.61 1.26 -5.15
C ALA A 87 -22.69 1.72 -4.01
N LEU A 88 -21.46 1.20 -3.97
CA LEU A 88 -20.45 1.61 -2.99
C LEU A 88 -20.16 3.11 -3.07
N ARG A 89 -19.97 3.65 -4.29
CA ARG A 89 -19.76 5.08 -4.53
C ARG A 89 -20.91 5.91 -3.98
N LYS A 90 -22.15 5.50 -4.27
CA LYS A 90 -23.36 6.20 -3.78
C LYS A 90 -23.36 6.28 -2.25
N ASN A 91 -23.01 5.20 -1.55
CA ASN A 91 -22.94 5.19 -0.09
C ASN A 91 -21.84 6.14 0.45
N PHE A 92 -20.66 6.15 -0.16
CA PHE A 92 -19.62 7.12 0.23
C PHE A 92 -20.07 8.57 0.00
N LEU A 93 -20.71 8.86 -1.13
CA LEU A 93 -21.21 10.19 -1.43
C LEU A 93 -22.29 10.65 -0.44
N GLN A 94 -23.12 9.72 0.06
CA GLN A 94 -24.06 10.03 1.14
C GLN A 94 -23.33 10.46 2.42
N VAL A 95 -22.27 9.75 2.83
CA VAL A 95 -21.45 10.13 4.00
C VAL A 95 -20.77 11.48 3.79
N VAL A 96 -20.18 11.71 2.60
CA VAL A 96 -19.55 12.99 2.25
C VAL A 96 -20.55 14.14 2.40
N HIS A 97 -21.73 14.02 1.79
CA HIS A 97 -22.72 15.09 1.77
C HIS A 97 -23.41 15.31 3.11
N TYR A 98 -23.67 14.25 3.88
CA TYR A 98 -24.41 14.33 5.13
C TYR A 98 -23.71 15.19 6.18
N TYR A 99 -22.39 15.04 6.33
CA TYR A 99 -21.62 15.78 7.35
C TYR A 99 -20.89 17.02 6.83
N LYS A 100 -20.97 17.29 5.52
CA LYS A 100 -20.29 18.45 4.91
C LYS A 100 -20.69 19.78 5.54
N TYR A 101 -21.94 19.94 5.99
CA TYR A 101 -22.42 21.20 6.58
C TYR A 101 -21.61 21.63 7.81
N LEU A 102 -20.99 20.69 8.53
CA LEU A 102 -20.15 20.99 9.70
C LEU A 102 -18.91 21.81 9.35
N LEU A 103 -18.46 21.75 8.09
CA LEU A 103 -17.38 22.57 7.56
C LEU A 103 -17.86 23.97 7.17
N ASP A 104 -19.09 24.09 6.66
CA ASP A 104 -19.65 25.31 6.10
C ASP A 104 -20.23 26.24 7.20
N ASP A 105 -20.78 25.69 8.29
CA ASP A 105 -21.46 26.46 9.34
C ASP A 105 -20.53 26.82 10.52
N LYS A 106 -19.84 27.97 10.42
CA LYS A 106 -18.96 28.49 11.49
C LYS A 106 -19.69 28.98 12.74
N ASN A 107 -21.02 29.09 12.73
CA ASN A 107 -21.81 29.64 13.83
C ASN A 107 -22.63 28.57 14.59
N SER A 108 -22.49 27.29 14.24
CA SER A 108 -23.22 26.22 14.95
C SER A 108 -22.77 26.14 16.41
N SER A 109 -23.74 25.87 17.30
CA SER A 109 -23.50 25.62 18.72
C SER A 109 -22.75 24.33 19.02
N THR A 110 -22.34 23.59 17.98
CA THR A 110 -21.73 22.26 18.08
C THR A 110 -20.36 22.32 18.71
N ASP A 111 -20.16 21.50 19.74
CA ASP A 111 -18.86 21.34 20.39
C ASP A 111 -17.75 20.94 19.39
N ASN A 112 -16.52 21.38 19.70
CA ASN A 112 -15.38 21.25 18.81
C ASN A 112 -14.99 19.79 18.52
N GLU A 113 -15.14 18.88 19.49
CA GLU A 113 -14.78 17.47 19.33
C GLU A 113 -15.78 16.77 18.38
N THR A 114 -17.08 16.99 18.59
CA THR A 114 -18.14 16.46 17.71
C THR A 114 -18.05 17.03 16.30
N ARG A 115 -17.81 18.33 16.17
CA ARG A 115 -17.62 18.98 14.87
C ARG A 115 -16.42 18.41 14.13
N LEU A 116 -15.27 18.28 14.79
CA LEU A 116 -14.08 17.68 14.19
C LEU A 116 -14.34 16.23 13.78
N LYS A 117 -14.95 15.42 14.64
CA LYS A 117 -15.29 14.01 14.36
C LYS A 117 -16.15 13.88 13.09
N GLY A 118 -17.19 14.71 12.96
CA GLY A 118 -18.05 14.71 11.77
C GLY A 118 -17.33 15.17 10.48
N ILE A 119 -16.48 16.21 10.58
CA ILE A 119 -15.65 16.65 9.43
C ILE A 119 -14.66 15.56 9.03
N MET A 120 -14.02 14.88 9.99
CA MET A 120 -13.11 13.77 9.73
C MET A 120 -13.82 12.62 9.01
N LEU A 121 -15.04 12.29 9.42
CA LEU A 121 -15.84 11.27 8.75
C LEU A 121 -16.12 11.64 7.28
N SER A 122 -16.64 12.85 7.02
CA SER A 122 -16.89 13.34 5.65
C SER A 122 -15.60 13.39 4.81
N LEU A 123 -14.52 13.93 5.37
CA LEU A 123 -13.22 14.04 4.71
C LEU A 123 -12.65 12.67 4.35
N SER A 124 -12.69 11.72 5.28
CA SER A 124 -12.20 10.36 5.03
C SER A 124 -12.98 9.69 3.89
N ALA A 125 -14.30 9.87 3.82
CA ALA A 125 -15.13 9.32 2.76
C ALA A 125 -14.79 9.93 1.39
N ALA A 126 -14.54 11.24 1.34
CA ALA A 126 -14.10 11.92 0.13
C ALA A 126 -12.72 11.43 -0.34
N LEU A 127 -11.78 11.26 0.60
CA LEU A 127 -10.44 10.74 0.30
C LEU A 127 -10.49 9.29 -0.18
N VAL A 128 -11.33 8.44 0.40
CA VAL A 128 -11.55 7.05 -0.08
C VAL A 128 -12.10 7.03 -1.50
N LEU A 129 -13.00 7.95 -1.86
CA LEU A 129 -13.49 8.09 -3.24
C LEU A 129 -12.37 8.50 -4.21
N TYR A 130 -11.50 9.44 -3.81
CA TYR A 130 -10.34 9.81 -4.61
C TYR A 130 -9.35 8.65 -4.75
N ASP A 131 -9.08 7.92 -3.67
CA ASP A 131 -8.16 6.77 -3.67
C ASP A 131 -8.69 5.60 -4.49
N ASN A 132 -9.99 5.29 -4.41
CA ASN A 132 -10.63 4.29 -5.27
C ASN A 132 -10.40 4.59 -6.74
N TYR A 133 -10.56 5.86 -7.13
CA TYR A 133 -10.35 6.26 -8.51
C TYR A 133 -8.87 6.16 -8.90
N LEU A 134 -8.00 6.80 -8.12
CA LEU A 134 -6.58 6.89 -8.38
C LEU A 134 -5.94 5.49 -8.48
N LEU A 135 -6.26 4.61 -7.55
CA LEU A 135 -5.56 3.33 -7.35
C LEU A 135 -6.15 2.16 -8.15
N ALA A 136 -7.42 2.22 -8.57
CA ALA A 136 -8.08 1.06 -9.17
C ALA A 136 -8.92 1.35 -10.42
N ILE A 137 -9.58 2.52 -10.51
CA ILE A 137 -10.51 2.80 -11.62
C ILE A 137 -9.79 3.46 -12.80
N SER A 138 -8.78 4.29 -12.53
CA SER A 138 -8.05 5.06 -13.56
C SER A 138 -7.47 4.20 -14.68
N ILE A 139 -7.07 2.96 -14.40
CA ILE A 139 -6.52 2.01 -15.38
C ILE A 139 -7.55 1.62 -16.47
N PHE A 140 -8.85 1.62 -16.13
CA PHE A 140 -9.90 1.33 -17.09
C PHE A 140 -10.16 2.51 -18.04
N GLU A 141 -9.83 3.73 -17.63
CA GLU A 141 -9.86 4.90 -18.53
C GLU A 141 -8.71 4.88 -19.55
N GLU A 142 -7.65 4.10 -19.31
CA GLU A 142 -6.52 4.01 -20.22
C GLU A 142 -6.75 2.97 -21.32
N ASP A 143 -7.48 1.89 -21.03
CA ASP A 143 -7.83 0.87 -22.02
C ASP A 143 -9.07 1.26 -22.83
N THR A 144 -8.90 1.46 -24.14
CA THR A 144 -9.99 1.97 -24.99
C THR A 144 -11.19 1.02 -25.08
N GLN A 145 -10.97 -0.29 -25.07
CA GLN A 145 -12.06 -1.25 -25.20
C GLN A 145 -12.83 -1.36 -23.90
N LEU A 146 -12.13 -1.49 -22.77
CA LEU A 146 -12.77 -1.52 -21.45
C LEU A 146 -13.44 -0.19 -21.10
N ARG A 147 -12.81 0.95 -21.40
CA ARG A 147 -13.40 2.30 -21.25
C ARG A 147 -14.70 2.43 -22.02
N ARG A 148 -14.73 1.98 -23.28
CA ARG A 148 -15.94 2.02 -24.12
C ARG A 148 -17.01 1.11 -23.53
N TYR A 149 -16.65 -0.10 -23.12
CA TYR A 149 -17.58 -1.04 -22.51
C TYR A 149 -18.20 -0.49 -21.22
N LEU A 150 -17.38 0.03 -20.30
CA LEU A 150 -17.82 0.60 -19.02
C LEU A 150 -18.56 1.94 -19.17
N ASN A 151 -18.51 2.59 -20.33
CA ASN A 151 -19.34 3.76 -20.62
C ASN A 151 -20.56 3.40 -21.48
N SER A 152 -20.70 2.15 -21.90
CA SER A 152 -21.88 1.67 -22.60
C SER A 152 -23.01 1.43 -21.61
N LYS A 153 -24.24 1.55 -22.11
CA LYS A 153 -25.45 1.25 -21.32
C LYS A 153 -25.63 -0.25 -21.19
N HIS A 154 -25.96 -0.73 -19.98
CA HIS A 154 -26.26 -2.16 -19.72
C HIS A 154 -27.61 -2.29 -19.01
N ASP A 155 -28.71 -2.25 -19.78
CA ASP A 155 -30.09 -2.23 -19.26
C ASP A 155 -30.41 -3.43 -18.36
N GLY A 156 -29.93 -4.63 -18.71
CA GLY A 156 -30.13 -5.84 -17.90
C GLY A 156 -29.49 -5.79 -16.50
N TYR A 157 -28.57 -4.85 -16.30
CA TYR A 157 -27.87 -4.62 -15.02
C TYR A 157 -28.29 -3.31 -14.35
N GLY A 158 -29.15 -2.51 -14.98
CA GLY A 158 -29.56 -1.19 -14.50
C GLY A 158 -28.40 -0.18 -14.48
N ILE A 159 -27.47 -0.29 -15.43
CA ILE A 159 -26.30 0.59 -15.54
C ILE A 159 -26.53 1.54 -16.72
N GLU A 160 -26.57 2.84 -16.42
CA GLU A 160 -26.68 3.89 -17.43
C GLU A 160 -25.37 4.09 -18.20
N SER A 161 -25.42 4.78 -19.34
CA SER A 161 -24.21 5.14 -20.09
C SER A 161 -23.32 6.12 -19.32
N SER A 162 -22.04 6.22 -19.72
CA SER A 162 -21.09 7.24 -19.26
C SER A 162 -20.78 7.24 -17.76
N GLN A 163 -20.98 6.11 -17.07
CA GLN A 163 -20.72 6.01 -15.63
C GLN A 163 -19.25 6.17 -15.29
N LEU A 164 -18.34 5.49 -16.01
CA LEU A 164 -16.90 5.64 -15.80
C LEU A 164 -16.47 7.10 -16.05
N THR A 165 -16.96 7.71 -17.14
CA THR A 165 -16.74 9.15 -17.43
C THR A 165 -17.26 10.04 -16.30
N SER A 166 -18.44 9.75 -15.75
CA SER A 166 -19.01 10.54 -14.63
C SER A 166 -18.14 10.45 -13.39
N VAL A 167 -17.64 9.26 -13.05
CA VAL A 167 -16.70 9.04 -11.95
C VAL A 167 -15.41 9.83 -12.18
N THR A 168 -14.87 9.82 -13.40
CA THR A 168 -13.67 10.55 -13.81
C THR A 168 -13.83 12.07 -13.71
N LEU A 169 -14.97 12.60 -14.15
CA LEU A 169 -15.29 14.02 -14.05
C LEU A 169 -15.37 14.47 -12.59
N GLU A 170 -16.01 13.66 -11.74
CA GLU A 170 -16.16 13.97 -10.33
C GLU A 170 -14.82 13.89 -9.58
N TYR A 171 -13.95 12.93 -9.90
CA TYR A 171 -12.57 12.88 -9.40
C TYR A 171 -11.78 14.15 -9.76
N ASN A 172 -12.05 14.71 -10.94
CA ASN A 172 -11.38 15.90 -11.44
C ASN A 172 -12.04 17.22 -11.03
N SER A 173 -13.15 17.18 -10.30
CA SER A 173 -13.90 18.36 -9.88
C SER A 173 -13.05 19.29 -8.99
N LEU A 174 -12.80 20.51 -9.48
CA LEU A 174 -12.07 21.54 -8.73
C LEU A 174 -12.85 21.97 -7.49
N GLU A 175 -14.17 22.03 -7.58
CA GLU A 175 -15.04 22.40 -6.45
C GLU A 175 -14.96 21.35 -5.34
N ASN A 176 -15.02 20.05 -5.69
CA ASN A 176 -14.90 18.97 -4.71
C ASN A 176 -13.50 18.94 -4.09
N ARG A 177 -12.45 19.21 -4.89
CA ARG A 177 -11.08 19.32 -4.38
C ARG A 177 -10.92 20.49 -3.41
N GLU A 178 -11.53 21.62 -3.68
CA GLU A 178 -11.46 22.78 -2.80
C GLU A 178 -12.14 22.51 -1.46
N LYS A 179 -13.33 21.89 -1.46
CA LYS A 179 -14.00 21.43 -0.23
C LYS A 179 -13.13 20.46 0.56
N ALA A 180 -12.50 19.50 -0.11
CA ALA A 180 -11.59 18.56 0.53
C ALA A 180 -10.36 19.27 1.13
N ARG A 181 -9.78 20.27 0.46
CA ARG A 181 -8.70 21.10 1.03
C ARG A 181 -9.12 21.85 2.27
N GLN A 182 -10.31 22.43 2.26
CA GLN A 182 -10.86 23.15 3.41
C GLN A 182 -11.04 22.21 4.61
N ALA A 183 -11.58 21.01 4.37
CA ALA A 183 -11.70 19.98 5.40
C ALA A 183 -10.32 19.50 5.92
N ILE A 184 -9.34 19.29 5.03
CA ILE A 184 -7.97 18.94 5.42
C ILE A 184 -7.35 20.04 6.27
N LYS A 185 -7.51 21.30 5.87
CA LYS A 185 -7.02 22.45 6.63
C LYS A 185 -7.62 22.47 8.03
N TYR A 186 -8.94 22.35 8.13
CA TYR A 186 -9.64 22.30 9.41
C TYR A 186 -9.15 21.15 10.28
N PHE A 187 -9.05 19.94 9.72
CA PHE A 187 -8.51 18.76 10.41
C PHE A 187 -7.10 19.01 10.95
N ARG A 188 -6.20 19.56 10.14
CA ARG A 188 -4.81 19.85 10.53
C ARG A 188 -4.70 20.89 11.64
N GLU A 189 -5.60 21.87 11.65
CA GLU A 189 -5.63 22.93 12.66
C GLU A 189 -6.24 22.43 13.98
N GLN A 190 -7.31 21.63 13.91
CA GLN A 190 -8.07 21.25 15.11
C GLN A 190 -7.61 19.94 15.76
N TRP A 191 -7.09 18.97 15.00
CA TRP A 191 -6.66 17.69 15.55
C TRP A 191 -5.57 17.82 16.64
N PRO A 192 -4.50 18.64 16.47
CA PRO A 192 -3.47 18.79 17.50
C PRO A 192 -4.01 19.33 18.82
N GLU A 193 -4.99 20.23 18.76
CA GLU A 193 -5.60 20.91 19.91
C GLU A 193 -6.53 20.00 20.73
N GLN A 194 -6.92 18.83 20.21
CA GLN A 194 -7.81 17.93 20.93
C GLN A 194 -7.12 17.17 22.07
N SER A 195 -7.92 16.79 23.06
CA SER A 195 -7.47 16.01 24.20
C SER A 195 -6.91 14.64 23.78
N GLU A 196 -5.91 14.13 24.52
CA GLU A 196 -5.41 12.76 24.31
C GLU A 196 -6.50 11.70 24.48
N ARG A 197 -7.50 11.96 25.33
CA ARG A 197 -8.65 11.08 25.51
C ARG A 197 -9.46 10.99 24.21
N PHE A 198 -9.77 12.11 23.58
CA PHE A 198 -10.46 12.14 22.29
C PHE A 198 -9.67 11.43 21.21
N LYS A 199 -8.37 11.73 21.06
CA LYS A 199 -7.51 11.13 20.05
C LYS A 199 -7.40 9.61 20.17
N LYS A 200 -7.42 9.08 21.40
CA LYS A 200 -7.32 7.63 21.69
C LYS A 200 -8.62 6.86 21.56
N GLN A 201 -9.76 7.52 21.34
CA GLN A 201 -11.00 6.81 21.00
C GLN A 201 -10.82 6.06 19.68
N SER A 202 -11.26 4.81 19.63
CA SER A 202 -11.10 3.90 18.49
C SER A 202 -11.58 4.52 17.18
N GLU A 203 -12.76 5.13 17.21
CA GLU A 203 -13.37 5.74 16.04
C GLU A 203 -12.54 6.93 15.50
N ASN A 204 -12.00 7.75 16.40
CA ASN A 204 -11.22 8.94 16.03
C ASN A 204 -9.84 8.57 15.49
N ALA A 205 -9.16 7.63 16.15
CA ALA A 205 -7.89 7.10 15.70
C ALA A 205 -8.02 6.43 14.32
N TYR A 206 -9.12 5.71 14.10
CA TYR A 206 -9.44 5.10 12.81
C TYR A 206 -9.60 6.15 11.70
N LEU A 207 -10.44 7.17 11.92
CA LEU A 207 -10.63 8.25 10.94
C LEU A 207 -9.35 9.04 10.67
N HIS A 208 -8.58 9.35 11.72
CA HIS A 208 -7.27 9.99 11.59
C HIS A 208 -6.33 9.16 10.71
N THR A 209 -6.31 7.84 10.89
CA THR A 209 -5.50 6.93 10.08
C THR A 209 -5.93 6.95 8.62
N LEU A 210 -7.23 6.85 8.33
CA LEU A 210 -7.75 6.93 6.95
C LEU A 210 -7.37 8.24 6.26
N ILE A 211 -7.44 9.36 6.97
CA ILE A 211 -7.13 10.68 6.42
C ILE A 211 -5.63 10.83 6.17
N THR A 212 -4.80 10.54 7.18
CA THR A 212 -3.35 10.77 7.11
C THR A 212 -2.61 9.76 6.24
N GLN A 213 -3.16 8.56 6.03
CA GLN A 213 -2.59 7.53 5.17
C GLN A 213 -3.19 7.51 3.76
N SER A 214 -4.12 8.41 3.44
CA SER A 214 -4.72 8.47 2.09
C SER A 214 -3.67 8.86 1.04
N ALA A 215 -3.64 8.11 -0.07
CA ALA A 215 -2.77 8.40 -1.21
C ALA A 215 -3.13 9.75 -1.87
N SER A 216 -4.40 10.15 -1.77
CA SER A 216 -4.93 11.39 -2.33
C SER A 216 -4.81 12.60 -1.41
N TYR A 217 -4.31 12.43 -0.17
CA TYR A 217 -4.20 13.53 0.79
C TYR A 217 -3.32 14.67 0.27
N ASN A 218 -2.10 14.37 -0.17
CA ASN A 218 -1.15 15.38 -0.65
C ASN A 218 -1.49 15.91 -2.05
N SER A 219 -2.03 15.06 -2.93
CA SER A 219 -2.48 15.48 -4.27
C SER A 219 -3.70 16.42 -4.20
N THR A 220 -4.50 16.31 -3.13
CA THR A 220 -5.57 17.27 -2.85
C THR A 220 -5.00 18.63 -2.44
N LEU A 221 -3.91 18.69 -1.68
CA LEU A 221 -3.31 19.93 -1.18
C LEU A 221 -2.59 20.77 -2.25
N ASN A 222 -1.85 20.14 -3.16
CA ASN A 222 -1.03 20.84 -4.15
C ASN A 222 -1.69 20.74 -5.54
N PHE A 223 -2.46 21.74 -5.95
CA PHE A 223 -2.97 21.80 -7.32
C PHE A 223 -2.05 22.63 -8.22
N SER A 224 -1.61 22.02 -9.31
CA SER A 224 -1.20 22.76 -10.51
C SER A 224 -2.21 22.44 -11.62
N PRO A 225 -2.68 23.45 -12.38
CA PRO A 225 -3.42 23.21 -13.63
C PRO A 225 -2.62 22.29 -14.57
N LEU A 226 -1.29 22.44 -14.60
CA LEU A 226 -0.33 21.56 -15.30
C LEU A 226 -0.23 20.15 -14.70
N TYR A 227 -0.82 19.85 -13.54
CA TYR A 227 -0.83 18.49 -12.96
C TYR A 227 -1.88 17.58 -13.62
N VAL A 228 -2.95 18.17 -14.17
CA VAL A 228 -3.89 17.49 -15.07
C VAL A 228 -3.55 17.80 -16.54
N ILE A 229 -2.99 18.98 -16.82
CA ILE A 229 -2.73 19.47 -18.18
C ILE A 229 -1.35 19.06 -18.75
N ASN A 230 -0.31 18.80 -17.96
CA ASN A 230 0.98 18.29 -18.46
C ASN A 230 0.98 16.76 -18.69
N ARG A 231 -0.19 16.11 -18.53
CA ARG A 231 -0.53 14.81 -19.10
C ARG A 231 -1.68 14.90 -20.13
N HIS A 232 -2.23 16.08 -20.44
CA HIS A 232 -3.36 16.24 -21.38
C HIS A 232 -3.36 17.45 -22.36
N LEU A 233 -2.33 18.28 -22.49
CA LEU A 233 -2.20 19.22 -23.63
C LEU A 233 -1.02 18.92 -24.56
N LYS A 234 -1.29 18.04 -25.52
CA LYS A 234 -1.21 18.41 -26.96
C LYS A 234 -2.47 17.91 -27.71
N PHE A 235 -3.65 18.11 -27.14
CA PHE A 235 -4.93 17.77 -27.79
C PHE A 235 -5.64 18.94 -28.49
N LEU A 236 -4.94 20.07 -28.69
CA LEU A 236 -5.34 21.14 -29.61
C LEU A 236 -4.05 21.64 -30.25
N THR A 237 -3.55 21.06 -31.34
CA THR A 237 -3.96 21.28 -32.73
C THR A 237 -3.00 20.36 -33.53
N GLY A 238 -3.37 19.38 -34.34
CA GLY A 238 -4.36 19.29 -35.39
C GLY A 238 -3.64 18.64 -36.59
N VAL A 239 -4.12 17.48 -37.08
CA VAL A 239 -3.85 16.90 -38.43
C VAL A 239 -2.38 16.42 -38.65
N SER A 240 -1.99 15.27 -39.21
CA SER A 240 -2.57 14.18 -40.03
C SER A 240 -1.63 12.95 -40.05
N GLY A 241 -2.20 11.76 -40.29
CA GLY A 241 -1.73 10.81 -41.33
C GLY A 241 -0.41 10.05 -41.14
N ASP A 242 0.73 10.71 -41.30
CA ASP A 242 1.92 10.05 -41.87
C ASP A 242 3.09 9.84 -40.90
N THR A 243 2.87 9.96 -39.59
CA THR A 243 3.94 9.75 -38.59
C THR A 243 3.69 8.56 -37.65
N LEU A 244 2.58 7.84 -37.83
CA LEU A 244 2.19 6.76 -36.91
C LEU A 244 2.66 5.36 -37.34
N SER A 245 3.24 5.20 -38.54
CA SER A 245 3.59 3.88 -39.07
C SER A 245 4.96 3.34 -38.62
N GLU A 246 5.64 3.99 -37.68
CA GLU A 246 7.01 3.61 -37.30
C GLU A 246 7.25 3.38 -35.80
N LEU A 247 6.19 3.34 -34.98
CA LEU A 247 6.29 2.98 -33.55
C LEU A 247 5.53 1.69 -33.25
N GLY A 248 5.67 0.72 -34.17
CA GLY A 248 5.43 -0.68 -33.87
C GLY A 248 6.50 -1.21 -32.92
N SER A 249 6.10 -2.18 -32.10
CA SER A 249 6.90 -2.94 -31.11
C SER A 249 7.46 -2.13 -29.94
N ASP A 250 6.66 -1.94 -28.89
CA ASP A 250 6.74 -2.79 -27.69
C ASP A 250 5.81 -2.28 -26.58
N GLY A 251 5.01 -3.20 -26.04
CA GLY A 251 4.15 -2.96 -24.88
C GLY A 251 4.93 -2.97 -23.56
N ILE A 252 4.18 -2.72 -22.48
CA ILE A 252 4.56 -2.70 -21.05
C ILE A 252 4.95 -1.30 -20.55
N ASN A 253 4.26 -0.78 -19.51
CA ASN A 253 4.87 -0.10 -18.33
C ASN A 253 3.88 0.69 -17.41
N LEU A 254 2.77 0.11 -16.95
CA LEU A 254 1.88 0.80 -15.99
C LEU A 254 2.04 0.38 -14.52
N PHE A 255 2.40 -0.87 -14.23
CA PHE A 255 2.84 -1.28 -12.88
C PHE A 255 4.24 -0.74 -12.52
N SER A 256 5.03 -0.41 -13.54
CA SER A 256 6.29 0.31 -13.43
C SER A 256 6.13 1.83 -13.29
N LEU A 257 4.96 2.36 -12.91
CA LEU A 257 4.82 3.77 -12.51
C LEU A 257 4.40 3.91 -11.05
N LEU A 258 3.46 3.08 -10.56
CA LEU A 258 3.14 3.05 -9.12
C LEU A 258 4.30 2.52 -8.28
N PHE A 259 5.04 1.54 -8.81
CA PHE A 259 6.26 1.01 -8.21
C PHE A 259 7.49 1.12 -9.11
N GLY A 260 7.42 1.74 -10.29
CA GLY A 260 8.56 1.74 -11.19
C GLY A 260 9.16 3.08 -11.59
N ASN A 261 8.77 4.26 -11.06
CA ASN A 261 9.64 5.44 -11.23
C ASN A 261 9.51 6.63 -10.25
N SER A 262 8.71 6.61 -9.17
CA SER A 262 8.59 7.85 -8.34
C SER A 262 8.38 7.71 -6.82
N VAL A 263 8.52 6.51 -6.25
CA VAL A 263 8.41 6.32 -4.78
C VAL A 263 9.70 5.75 -4.16
N GLY A 264 10.59 5.16 -4.99
CA GLY A 264 11.89 4.62 -4.57
C GLY A 264 13.01 5.67 -4.45
N SER A 265 12.75 6.94 -4.80
CA SER A 265 13.75 8.02 -4.86
C SER A 265 13.61 9.05 -3.75
N ILE A 266 12.62 8.93 -2.85
CA ILE A 266 12.55 9.75 -1.64
C ILE A 266 13.38 9.05 -0.56
N GLN A 267 14.70 9.22 -0.70
CA GLN A 267 15.69 8.85 0.28
C GLN A 267 16.05 10.14 1.05
N THR A 268 15.60 10.27 2.30
CA THR A 268 15.85 11.51 3.07
C THR A 268 17.30 11.65 3.51
N ARG A 269 18.04 10.53 3.59
CA ARG A 269 19.47 10.45 3.90
C ARG A 269 20.06 9.10 3.49
N ASN A 270 21.38 8.96 3.49
CA ASN A 270 22.04 7.64 3.41
C ASN A 270 21.77 6.80 4.65
N GLY A 271 21.78 5.47 4.46
CA GLY A 271 21.71 4.50 5.53
C GLY A 271 22.92 4.58 6.44
N ARG A 272 22.76 4.18 7.70
CA ARG A 272 23.83 4.28 8.70
C ARG A 272 25.00 3.31 8.45
N LEU A 273 24.78 2.25 7.68
CA LEU A 273 25.82 1.31 7.25
C LEU A 273 26.50 1.72 5.93
N TYR A 274 25.96 2.74 5.24
CA TYR A 274 26.42 3.15 3.92
C TYR A 274 27.89 3.58 3.94
N ASN A 275 28.66 3.09 2.94
CA ASN A 275 30.07 3.41 2.74
C ASN A 275 30.97 3.15 3.98
N ASN A 276 30.57 2.25 4.88
CA ASN A 276 31.36 1.86 6.05
C ASN A 276 32.17 0.59 5.76
N LYS A 277 33.35 0.75 5.15
CA LYS A 277 34.22 -0.37 4.74
C LYS A 277 34.59 -1.34 5.86
N LYS A 278 34.66 -0.88 7.11
CA LYS A 278 34.95 -1.74 8.26
C LYS A 278 33.77 -2.66 8.57
N ILE A 279 32.54 -2.12 8.52
CA ILE A 279 31.32 -2.90 8.72
C ILE A 279 31.12 -3.85 7.54
N GLU A 280 31.24 -3.37 6.30
CA GLU A 280 31.14 -4.19 5.09
C GLU A 280 32.05 -5.41 5.17
N LYS A 281 33.33 -5.20 5.48
CA LYS A 281 34.31 -6.28 5.67
C LYS A 281 33.92 -7.23 6.80
N ASN A 282 33.40 -6.71 7.92
CA ASN A 282 33.01 -7.52 9.07
C ASN A 282 31.79 -8.41 8.76
N ILE A 283 30.79 -7.87 8.06
CA ILE A 283 29.63 -8.64 7.60
C ILE A 283 30.07 -9.68 6.58
N HIS A 284 30.84 -9.27 5.56
CA HIS A 284 31.33 -10.17 4.51
C HIS A 284 32.09 -11.38 5.07
N GLN A 285 32.93 -11.19 6.10
CA GLN A 285 33.66 -12.28 6.74
C GLN A 285 32.79 -13.31 7.47
N GLN A 286 31.56 -12.93 7.82
CA GLN A 286 30.60 -13.82 8.49
C GLN A 286 29.66 -14.52 7.52
N LEU A 287 29.48 -13.98 6.30
CA LEU A 287 28.57 -14.51 5.29
C LEU A 287 29.04 -15.87 4.78
N LYS A 288 28.07 -16.73 4.49
CA LYS A 288 28.25 -18.03 3.84
C LYS A 288 27.20 -18.21 2.76
N ALA A 289 27.54 -19.00 1.75
CA ALA A 289 26.65 -19.34 0.65
C ALA A 289 25.26 -19.79 1.14
N GLY A 290 24.19 -19.12 0.68
CA GLY A 290 22.82 -19.38 1.11
C GLY A 290 22.46 -18.78 2.47
N ASP A 291 23.11 -17.70 2.91
CA ASP A 291 22.58 -16.84 3.96
C ASP A 291 21.49 -15.92 3.40
N ILE A 292 20.54 -15.54 4.25
CA ILE A 292 19.48 -14.57 3.94
C ILE A 292 19.83 -13.24 4.62
N LEU A 293 19.67 -12.13 3.90
CA LEU A 293 19.90 -10.78 4.41
C LEU A 293 18.57 -10.07 4.56
N LEU A 294 18.21 -9.63 5.77
CA LEU A 294 17.07 -8.75 6.02
C LEU A 294 17.57 -7.32 6.18
N GLU A 295 16.87 -6.34 5.61
CA GLU A 295 17.22 -4.93 5.75
C GLU A 295 16.09 -4.07 6.36
N LYS A 296 16.49 -2.97 7.02
CA LYS A 296 15.60 -1.86 7.41
C LYS A 296 16.10 -0.56 6.82
N THR A 297 15.20 0.18 6.17
CA THR A 297 15.50 1.46 5.53
C THR A 297 14.45 2.52 5.89
N PRO A 298 14.36 2.97 7.15
CA PRO A 298 13.24 3.83 7.60
C PRO A 298 13.26 5.23 6.95
N PHE A 299 14.36 5.55 6.26
CA PHE A 299 14.59 6.76 5.47
C PHE A 299 14.14 6.64 4.00
N ARG A 300 13.69 5.46 3.57
CA ARG A 300 13.04 5.20 2.27
C ARG A 300 11.53 5.07 2.48
N LEU A 301 10.75 5.72 1.62
CA LEU A 301 9.29 5.71 1.72
C LEU A 301 8.69 4.30 1.56
N THR A 302 9.32 3.43 0.78
CA THR A 302 8.88 2.05 0.57
C THR A 302 8.89 1.20 1.83
N ASP A 303 9.89 1.37 2.69
CA ASP A 303 10.05 0.61 3.94
C ASP A 303 9.00 0.98 5.00
N LYS A 304 8.48 2.21 4.97
CA LYS A 304 7.40 2.66 5.88
C LYS A 304 6.04 2.04 5.57
N LEU A 305 5.88 1.50 4.37
CA LEU A 305 4.62 0.94 3.88
C LEU A 305 4.57 -0.58 4.00
N ILE A 306 5.67 -1.22 4.42
CA ILE A 306 5.78 -2.67 4.58
C ILE A 306 5.53 -3.00 6.06
N PRO A 307 4.49 -3.82 6.38
CA PRO A 307 4.19 -4.19 7.76
C PRO A 307 5.32 -4.96 8.44
N GLY A 308 5.56 -4.63 9.72
CA GLY A 308 6.60 -5.23 10.55
C GLY A 308 7.91 -4.44 10.54
N TYR A 309 8.95 -5.02 11.15
CA TYR A 309 10.24 -4.36 11.25
C TYR A 309 10.95 -4.34 9.89
N TRP A 310 11.20 -5.49 9.27
CA TRP A 310 12.04 -5.59 8.08
C TRP A 310 11.33 -5.18 6.79
N GLY A 311 12.00 -4.37 5.97
CA GLY A 311 11.44 -3.81 4.73
C GLY A 311 11.82 -4.58 3.46
N HIS A 312 12.91 -5.33 3.46
CA HIS A 312 13.34 -6.07 2.26
C HIS A 312 14.24 -7.26 2.64
N VAL A 313 14.41 -8.19 1.69
CA VAL A 313 15.15 -9.43 1.90
C VAL A 313 15.91 -9.86 0.64
N ALA A 314 17.11 -10.41 0.83
CA ALA A 314 17.99 -10.89 -0.22
C ALA A 314 18.65 -12.22 0.15
N ILE A 315 19.30 -12.88 -0.82
CA ILE A 315 20.04 -14.13 -0.64
C ILE A 315 21.50 -13.93 -1.02
N TRP A 316 22.42 -14.35 -0.15
CA TRP A 316 23.85 -14.39 -0.46
C TRP A 316 24.21 -15.62 -1.29
N THR A 317 24.83 -15.44 -2.45
CA THR A 317 25.25 -16.54 -3.34
C THR A 317 26.34 -17.40 -2.74
N GLY A 318 27.29 -16.77 -2.06
CA GLY A 318 28.58 -17.36 -1.72
C GLY A 318 29.68 -17.02 -2.73
N SER A 319 30.92 -17.22 -2.30
CA SER A 319 32.12 -17.03 -3.15
C SER A 319 32.32 -18.18 -4.13
N LYS A 320 33.20 -17.98 -5.11
CA LYS A 320 33.64 -19.03 -6.04
C LYS A 320 34.14 -20.28 -5.34
N GLU A 321 34.90 -20.13 -4.27
CA GLU A 321 35.43 -21.24 -3.46
C GLU A 321 34.29 -22.02 -2.80
N GLU A 322 33.30 -21.33 -2.25
CA GLU A 322 32.12 -21.97 -1.66
C GLU A 322 31.29 -22.71 -2.71
N LEU A 323 31.08 -22.11 -3.88
CA LEU A 323 30.33 -22.73 -4.98
C LEU A 323 31.06 -23.93 -5.60
N LYS A 324 32.40 -23.93 -5.60
CA LYS A 324 33.23 -25.09 -5.97
C LYS A 324 33.13 -26.19 -4.91
N ALA A 325 33.22 -25.84 -3.63
CA ALA A 325 33.07 -26.80 -2.52
C ALA A 325 31.67 -27.45 -2.52
N LEU A 326 30.65 -26.70 -2.92
CA LEU A 326 29.28 -27.19 -3.13
C LEU A 326 29.09 -27.98 -4.43
N GLY A 327 30.11 -28.10 -5.27
CA GLY A 327 30.07 -28.86 -6.52
C GLY A 327 29.22 -28.22 -7.63
N ILE A 328 28.80 -26.96 -7.47
CA ILE A 328 27.89 -26.28 -8.41
C ILE A 328 28.57 -25.23 -9.28
N TRP A 329 29.87 -24.95 -9.09
CA TRP A 329 30.59 -23.96 -9.91
C TRP A 329 30.41 -24.17 -11.41
N ASN A 330 30.43 -25.43 -11.87
CA ASN A 330 30.26 -25.76 -13.29
C ASN A 330 28.81 -26.00 -13.71
N HIS A 331 27.84 -25.82 -12.82
CA HIS A 331 26.42 -25.98 -13.14
C HIS A 331 25.99 -24.93 -14.19
N PRO A 332 25.19 -25.29 -15.21
CA PRO A 332 24.86 -24.36 -16.31
C PRO A 332 24.26 -23.03 -15.87
N VAL A 333 23.47 -23.01 -14.80
CA VAL A 333 22.92 -21.77 -14.22
C VAL A 333 24.00 -20.93 -13.55
N VAL A 334 24.92 -21.54 -12.81
CA VAL A 334 25.97 -20.83 -12.07
C VAL A 334 27.00 -20.25 -13.04
N LYS A 335 27.32 -20.99 -14.10
CA LYS A 335 28.23 -20.54 -15.18
C LYS A 335 27.83 -19.22 -15.82
N LYS A 336 26.52 -18.92 -15.89
CA LYS A 336 26.03 -17.66 -16.47
C LYS A 336 26.44 -16.43 -15.66
N TYR A 337 26.77 -16.61 -14.39
CA TYR A 337 27.06 -15.53 -13.44
C TYR A 337 28.50 -15.57 -12.90
N HIS A 338 29.42 -16.25 -13.61
CA HIS A 338 30.82 -16.37 -13.18
C HIS A 338 31.49 -15.01 -13.07
N ASP A 339 31.25 -14.12 -14.04
CA ASP A 339 31.88 -12.80 -14.10
C ASP A 339 31.38 -11.89 -12.96
N GLU A 340 30.08 -11.93 -12.66
CA GLU A 340 29.47 -11.23 -11.53
C GLU A 340 30.02 -11.73 -10.20
N ILE A 341 30.09 -13.06 -10.02
CA ILE A 341 30.64 -13.67 -8.80
C ILE A 341 32.13 -13.37 -8.65
N ASP A 342 32.92 -13.46 -9.72
CA ASP A 342 34.35 -13.11 -9.69
C ASP A 342 34.57 -11.61 -9.43
N SER A 343 33.61 -10.75 -9.81
CA SER A 343 33.60 -9.30 -9.54
C SER A 343 32.89 -8.91 -8.23
N SER A 344 32.75 -9.85 -7.28
CA SER A 344 32.19 -9.61 -5.93
C SER A 344 30.71 -9.21 -5.88
N HIS A 345 29.94 -9.53 -6.92
CA HIS A 345 28.48 -9.43 -6.89
C HIS A 345 27.93 -10.75 -6.35
N HIS A 346 27.32 -10.68 -5.17
CA HIS A 346 26.96 -11.86 -4.39
C HIS A 346 25.59 -11.73 -3.70
N VAL A 347 24.93 -10.58 -3.80
CA VAL A 347 23.60 -10.36 -3.22
C VAL A 347 22.56 -10.57 -4.31
N ILE A 348 21.83 -11.68 -4.28
CA ILE A 348 20.66 -11.88 -5.14
C ILE A 348 19.46 -11.23 -4.47
N GLU A 349 18.85 -10.28 -5.14
CA GLU A 349 17.69 -9.56 -4.63
C GLU A 349 16.71 -9.20 -5.73
N ALA A 350 15.42 -9.18 -5.38
CA ALA A 350 14.37 -8.65 -6.24
C ALA A 350 14.25 -7.15 -6.00
N LEU A 351 14.75 -6.36 -6.95
CA LEU A 351 14.62 -4.90 -6.97
C LEU A 351 13.55 -4.50 -8.00
N ARG A 352 13.21 -3.20 -8.03
CA ARG A 352 12.25 -2.66 -9.01
C ARG A 352 12.61 -2.97 -10.46
N SER A 353 13.91 -3.02 -10.76
CA SER A 353 14.48 -3.35 -12.07
C SER A 353 14.41 -4.85 -12.41
N GLY A 354 14.02 -5.69 -11.45
CA GLY A 354 13.96 -7.14 -11.56
C GLY A 354 14.85 -7.82 -10.53
N VAL A 355 14.97 -9.13 -10.65
CA VAL A 355 15.90 -9.91 -9.82
C VAL A 355 17.32 -9.77 -10.38
N GLU A 356 18.22 -9.23 -9.56
CA GLU A 356 19.60 -8.91 -9.92
C GLU A 356 20.59 -9.58 -8.97
N ILE A 357 21.87 -9.56 -9.33
CA ILE A 357 22.98 -9.91 -8.44
C ILE A 357 23.87 -8.69 -8.24
N ASN A 358 23.94 -8.18 -7.02
CA ASN A 358 24.56 -6.91 -6.68
C ASN A 358 25.76 -7.06 -5.73
N PRO A 359 26.64 -6.05 -5.66
CA PRO A 359 27.67 -5.98 -4.64
C PRO A 359 27.07 -5.80 -3.25
N LEU A 360 27.74 -6.33 -2.23
CA LEU A 360 27.34 -6.11 -0.82
C LEU A 360 27.30 -4.62 -0.47
N GLU A 361 28.23 -3.83 -1.00
CA GLU A 361 28.29 -2.38 -0.80
C GLU A 361 26.98 -1.67 -1.19
N SER A 362 26.39 -2.04 -2.33
CA SER A 362 25.12 -1.48 -2.80
C SER A 362 23.98 -1.81 -1.83
N PHE A 363 23.93 -3.06 -1.36
CA PHE A 363 22.94 -3.52 -0.39
C PHE A 363 23.08 -2.83 0.97
N LEU A 364 24.30 -2.44 1.38
CA LEU A 364 24.55 -1.85 2.70
C LEU A 364 24.18 -0.36 2.83
N ASN A 365 23.53 0.25 1.84
CA ASN A 365 22.90 1.55 2.00
C ASN A 365 21.59 1.44 2.82
N ILE A 366 21.70 1.00 4.08
CA ILE A 366 20.61 0.63 4.99
C ILE A 366 20.96 1.05 6.43
N ASP A 367 19.97 1.04 7.33
CA ASP A 367 20.20 1.35 8.75
C ASP A 367 20.52 0.09 9.56
N ASP A 368 19.73 -0.95 9.33
CA ASP A 368 19.78 -2.19 10.07
C ASP A 368 19.89 -3.37 9.11
N ILE A 369 20.61 -4.41 9.54
CA ILE A 369 20.70 -5.68 8.82
C ILE A 369 20.68 -6.84 9.79
N ALA A 370 19.96 -7.90 9.42
CA ALA A 370 20.11 -9.21 10.04
C ALA A 370 20.57 -10.23 8.99
N VAL A 371 21.55 -11.05 9.36
CA VAL A 371 22.02 -12.18 8.55
C VAL A 371 21.45 -13.46 9.14
N LEU A 372 20.60 -14.15 8.39
CA LEU A 372 19.99 -15.41 8.80
C LEU A 372 20.64 -16.58 8.08
N ARG A 373 20.92 -17.66 8.82
CA ARG A 373 21.48 -18.90 8.26
C ARG A 373 20.62 -20.09 8.61
N LYS A 374 20.27 -20.90 7.62
CA LYS A 374 19.52 -22.14 7.86
C LYS A 374 20.36 -23.13 8.67
N LYS A 375 19.79 -23.66 9.75
CA LYS A 375 20.41 -24.72 10.56
C LYS A 375 20.24 -26.06 9.87
N ASN A 376 21.22 -26.95 10.02
CA ASN A 376 21.15 -28.35 9.61
C ASN A 376 20.81 -28.59 8.11
N ILE A 377 21.11 -27.63 7.24
CA ILE A 377 20.96 -27.81 5.78
C ILE A 377 22.15 -28.63 5.25
N SER A 378 21.86 -29.68 4.48
CA SER A 378 22.90 -30.46 3.79
C SER A 378 23.54 -29.64 2.67
N ASP A 379 24.81 -29.90 2.36
CA ASP A 379 25.50 -29.23 1.23
C ASP A 379 24.75 -29.42 -0.10
N LYS A 380 24.14 -30.60 -0.29
CA LYS A 380 23.32 -30.91 -1.48
C LYS A 380 22.09 -30.00 -1.58
N GLU A 381 21.38 -29.77 -0.49
CA GLU A 381 20.21 -28.89 -0.52
C GLU A 381 20.61 -27.41 -0.59
N ARG A 382 21.68 -27.01 0.13
CA ARG A 382 22.24 -25.66 0.03
C ARG A 382 22.64 -25.31 -1.40
N ALA A 383 23.31 -26.24 -2.08
CA ALA A 383 23.64 -26.13 -3.50
C ALA A 383 22.41 -25.91 -4.38
N LYS A 384 21.33 -26.68 -4.16
CA LYS A 384 20.08 -26.50 -4.91
C LYS A 384 19.41 -25.16 -4.61
N THR A 385 19.37 -24.72 -3.35
CA THR A 385 18.82 -23.42 -2.95
C THR A 385 19.51 -22.28 -3.69
N ILE A 386 20.84 -22.28 -3.75
CA ILE A 386 21.60 -21.27 -4.49
C ILE A 386 21.28 -21.32 -5.99
N VAL A 387 21.24 -22.52 -6.58
CA VAL A 387 20.85 -22.69 -7.99
C VAL A 387 19.42 -22.19 -8.25
N ARG A 388 18.47 -22.43 -7.32
CA ARG A 388 17.10 -21.92 -7.43
C ARG A 388 17.07 -20.39 -7.35
N ALA A 389 17.84 -19.78 -6.46
CA ALA A 389 17.95 -18.32 -6.35
C ALA A 389 18.52 -17.71 -7.64
N LEU A 390 19.63 -18.26 -8.16
CA LEU A 390 20.25 -17.80 -9.42
C LEU A 390 19.34 -17.97 -10.65
N ARG A 391 18.43 -18.95 -10.65
CA ARG A 391 17.41 -19.10 -11.71
C ARG A 391 16.39 -17.97 -11.72
N GLN A 392 16.23 -17.24 -10.62
CA GLN A 392 15.28 -16.13 -10.55
C GLN A 392 15.87 -14.85 -11.15
N ILE A 393 17.19 -14.71 -11.24
CA ILE A 393 17.84 -13.54 -11.84
C ILE A 393 17.31 -13.32 -13.27
N GLY A 394 16.94 -12.09 -13.58
CA GLY A 394 16.30 -11.68 -14.83
C GLY A 394 14.77 -11.78 -14.83
N LYS A 395 14.14 -12.35 -13.80
CA LYS A 395 12.67 -12.23 -13.64
C LYS A 395 12.29 -10.80 -13.29
N ALA A 396 11.13 -10.39 -13.80
CA ALA A 396 10.53 -9.11 -13.43
C ALA A 396 10.06 -9.15 -11.96
N TYR A 397 10.03 -7.97 -11.33
CA TYR A 397 9.49 -7.82 -9.98
C TYR A 397 7.97 -8.04 -9.97
N ASP A 398 7.45 -8.78 -8.99
CA ASP A 398 5.99 -8.96 -8.86
C ASP A 398 5.37 -7.82 -8.06
N PHE A 399 4.70 -6.88 -8.73
CA PHE A 399 3.99 -5.82 -8.02
C PHE A 399 2.67 -6.28 -7.38
N ASN A 400 2.28 -7.55 -7.56
CA ASN A 400 1.00 -8.12 -7.12
C ASN A 400 1.09 -9.07 -5.92
N PHE A 401 2.30 -9.37 -5.43
CA PHE A 401 2.58 -10.20 -4.24
C PHE A 401 1.88 -11.57 -4.25
N ASP A 402 1.78 -12.22 -5.42
CA ASP A 402 1.09 -13.50 -5.60
C ASP A 402 2.09 -14.66 -5.76
N ILE A 403 2.28 -15.43 -4.68
CA ILE A 403 3.27 -16.51 -4.61
C ILE A 403 3.01 -17.67 -5.58
N GLU A 404 1.83 -17.72 -6.20
CA GLU A 404 1.44 -18.78 -7.14
C GLU A 404 1.74 -18.42 -8.61
N THR A 405 2.27 -17.21 -8.87
CA THR A 405 2.70 -16.78 -10.22
C THR A 405 4.17 -17.14 -10.49
N ASN A 406 4.47 -17.67 -11.69
CA ASN A 406 5.78 -18.25 -12.01
C ASN A 406 6.75 -17.27 -12.72
N ASP A 407 6.26 -16.14 -13.21
CA ASP A 407 6.96 -15.20 -14.10
C ASP A 407 7.37 -13.86 -13.46
N LYS A 408 6.92 -13.58 -12.23
CA LYS A 408 7.29 -12.40 -11.44
C LYS A 408 7.55 -12.77 -9.98
N ILE A 409 8.43 -12.04 -9.28
CA ILE A 409 8.80 -12.36 -7.88
C ILE A 409 8.98 -11.09 -7.03
N VAL A 410 8.43 -11.06 -5.82
CA VAL A 410 8.83 -10.09 -4.76
C VAL A 410 10.04 -10.58 -3.95
N CYS A 411 10.66 -9.69 -3.18
CA CYS A 411 11.87 -10.02 -2.41
C CYS A 411 11.67 -11.21 -1.44
N SER A 412 10.55 -11.27 -0.74
CA SER A 412 10.20 -12.39 0.15
C SER A 412 9.85 -13.69 -0.61
N GLU A 413 9.30 -13.58 -1.81
CA GLU A 413 9.05 -14.71 -2.71
C GLU A 413 10.36 -15.33 -3.22
N LEU A 414 11.40 -14.53 -3.46
CA LEU A 414 12.73 -15.04 -3.83
C LEU A 414 13.23 -16.03 -2.77
N VAL A 415 13.03 -15.74 -1.48
CA VAL A 415 13.32 -16.65 -0.38
C VAL A 415 12.40 -17.87 -0.40
N TYR A 416 11.09 -17.65 -0.56
CA TYR A 416 10.09 -18.72 -0.61
C TYR A 416 10.42 -19.77 -1.68
N VAL A 417 10.69 -19.35 -2.93
CA VAL A 417 10.97 -20.27 -4.05
C VAL A 417 12.36 -20.90 -3.99
N SER A 418 13.29 -20.29 -3.24
CA SER A 418 14.66 -20.81 -3.10
C SER A 418 14.78 -21.88 -2.00
N TYR A 419 14.12 -21.66 -0.86
CA TYR A 419 14.13 -22.57 0.30
C TYR A 419 12.89 -23.46 0.33
N THR A 420 12.78 -24.36 -0.66
CA THR A 420 11.60 -25.24 -0.82
C THR A 420 11.42 -26.26 0.29
N ASP A 421 12.45 -26.49 1.12
CA ASP A 421 12.42 -27.39 2.27
C ASP A 421 12.11 -26.67 3.59
N THR A 422 11.75 -25.38 3.53
CA THR A 422 11.23 -24.60 4.65
C THR A 422 9.75 -24.33 4.44
N GLN A 423 8.93 -24.64 5.45
CA GLN A 423 7.55 -24.16 5.50
C GLN A 423 7.53 -22.76 6.09
N TRP A 424 7.44 -21.75 5.22
CA TRP A 424 7.33 -20.34 5.60
C TRP A 424 5.90 -20.02 6.08
N PRO A 425 5.72 -19.13 7.06
CA PRO A 425 4.42 -18.56 7.35
C PRO A 425 3.97 -17.74 6.14
N THR A 426 2.66 -17.72 5.91
CA THR A 426 2.04 -16.95 4.84
C THR A 426 0.71 -16.43 5.35
N ASP A 427 0.40 -15.18 5.04
CA ASP A 427 -0.93 -14.65 5.29
C ASP A 427 -1.85 -14.93 4.11
N ALA A 428 -3.12 -15.21 4.40
CA ALA A 428 -4.16 -15.29 3.39
C ALA A 428 -4.82 -13.91 3.27
N THR A 429 -4.36 -13.10 2.32
CA THR A 429 -4.99 -11.82 2.00
C THR A 429 -5.78 -11.98 0.72
N LEU A 430 -7.11 -11.80 0.80
CA LEU A 430 -8.00 -11.82 -0.37
C LEU A 430 -7.87 -13.10 -1.23
N GLY A 431 -7.70 -14.26 -0.59
CA GLY A 431 -7.63 -15.56 -1.27
C GLY A 431 -6.27 -15.89 -1.90
N ARG A 432 -5.24 -15.06 -1.67
CA ARG A 432 -3.85 -15.33 -2.04
C ARG A 432 -3.00 -15.53 -0.80
N TYR A 433 -2.07 -16.48 -0.88
CA TYR A 433 -1.03 -16.62 0.11
C TYR A 433 0.07 -15.60 -0.19
N THR A 434 0.42 -14.77 0.78
CA THR A 434 1.48 -13.76 0.64
C THR A 434 2.57 -14.01 1.67
N ILE A 435 3.83 -13.83 1.27
CA ILE A 435 4.97 -13.85 2.18
C ILE A 435 5.60 -12.46 2.25
N SER A 436 6.05 -12.06 3.43
CA SER A 436 6.66 -10.76 3.71
C SER A 436 8.05 -10.95 4.35
N PRO A 437 8.91 -9.92 4.43
CA PRO A 437 10.16 -10.02 5.18
C PRO A 437 9.93 -10.41 6.65
N THR A 438 8.82 -9.99 7.26
CA THR A 438 8.42 -10.36 8.62
C THR A 438 8.22 -11.88 8.76
N HIS A 439 7.49 -12.51 7.82
CA HIS A 439 7.33 -13.96 7.79
C HIS A 439 8.66 -14.72 7.67
N VAL A 440 9.64 -14.15 6.95
CA VAL A 440 10.99 -14.71 6.88
C VAL A 440 11.70 -14.58 8.23
N ALA A 441 11.59 -13.42 8.88
CA ALA A 441 12.17 -13.14 10.19
C ALA A 441 11.61 -14.05 11.30
N GLU A 442 10.31 -14.36 11.26
CA GLU A 442 9.65 -15.27 12.22
C GLU A 442 10.25 -16.68 12.27
N LYS A 443 10.96 -17.11 11.22
CA LYS A 443 11.63 -18.43 11.19
C LYS A 443 13.06 -18.39 11.74
N ALA A 444 13.50 -17.25 12.28
CA ALA A 444 14.82 -17.09 12.88
C ALA A 444 14.79 -16.87 14.39
N GLY A 445 15.64 -17.60 15.11
CA GLY A 445 15.73 -17.54 16.57
C GLY A 445 16.47 -18.72 17.17
N LYS A 446 16.59 -18.76 18.50
CA LYS A 446 17.39 -19.78 19.20
C LYS A 446 16.92 -21.21 18.89
N ASN A 447 15.61 -21.44 18.89
CA ASN A 447 15.01 -22.76 18.66
C ASN A 447 14.29 -22.88 17.30
N LEU A 448 14.52 -21.94 16.39
CA LEU A 448 13.86 -21.88 15.08
C LEU A 448 14.78 -22.38 13.94
N PRO A 449 14.26 -22.67 12.74
CA PRO A 449 15.03 -23.24 11.62
C PRO A 449 16.22 -22.39 11.18
N PHE A 450 16.18 -21.07 11.37
CA PHE A 450 17.27 -20.16 11.05
C PHE A 450 17.93 -19.62 12.33
N GLN A 451 19.26 -19.51 12.31
CA GLN A 451 20.03 -18.77 13.32
C GLN A 451 20.36 -17.37 12.83
N ILE A 452 20.49 -16.44 13.76
CA ILE A 452 20.96 -15.08 13.49
C ILE A 452 22.48 -15.09 13.60
N VAL A 453 23.16 -14.88 12.49
CA VAL A 453 24.64 -14.86 12.39
C VAL A 453 25.17 -13.49 12.77
N SER A 454 24.51 -12.44 12.28
CA SER A 454 24.90 -11.05 12.50
C SER A 454 23.65 -10.18 12.59
N LEU A 455 23.73 -9.14 13.41
CA LEU A 455 22.66 -8.17 13.61
C LEU A 455 23.30 -6.82 13.85
N TYR A 456 22.93 -5.85 13.03
CA TYR A 456 23.25 -4.45 13.23
C TYR A 456 21.94 -3.70 13.35
N LEU A 457 21.84 -2.88 14.40
CA LEU A 457 20.73 -1.99 14.65
C LEU A 457 21.29 -0.59 14.82
N ASP A 458 20.69 0.38 14.16
CA ASP A 458 21.13 1.76 14.16
C ASP A 458 22.64 1.85 13.87
N GLY A 459 23.08 1.23 12.77
CA GLY A 459 24.48 1.28 12.37
C GLY A 459 25.47 0.52 13.28
N LYS A 460 25.01 -0.13 14.35
CA LYS A 460 25.88 -0.70 15.41
C LYS A 460 25.67 -2.21 15.55
N PRO A 461 26.76 -2.99 15.74
CA PRO A 461 26.65 -4.43 15.93
C PRO A 461 26.06 -4.77 17.28
N VAL A 462 25.09 -5.70 17.29
CA VAL A 462 24.55 -6.32 18.50
C VAL A 462 25.45 -7.49 18.89
N LYS A 463 26.19 -7.34 19.99
CA LYS A 463 27.23 -8.31 20.41
C LYS A 463 26.77 -9.37 21.43
N LYS A 464 25.65 -9.12 22.11
CA LYS A 464 25.09 -9.99 23.15
C LYS A 464 23.60 -10.18 22.89
N ASP A 465 23.09 -11.34 23.31
CA ASP A 465 21.66 -11.66 23.25
C ASP A 465 21.05 -11.43 21.85
N ILE A 466 21.83 -11.75 20.80
CA ILE A 466 21.49 -11.44 19.42
C ILE A 466 20.14 -12.05 19.00
N SER A 467 19.88 -13.29 19.41
CA SER A 467 18.62 -13.97 19.12
C SER A 467 17.45 -13.34 19.86
N THR A 468 17.61 -13.02 21.15
CA THR A 468 16.55 -12.38 21.95
C THR A 468 16.24 -10.99 21.42
N THR A 469 17.28 -10.20 21.11
CA THR A 469 17.15 -8.85 20.55
C THR A 469 16.45 -8.91 19.20
N PHE A 470 16.88 -9.81 18.31
CA PHE A 470 16.24 -10.00 17.01
C PHE A 470 14.77 -10.41 17.16
N GLN A 471 14.45 -11.38 18.02
CA GLN A 471 13.09 -11.84 18.21
C GLN A 471 12.17 -10.72 18.74
N GLY A 472 12.64 -9.88 19.67
CA GLY A 472 11.87 -8.74 20.17
C GLY A 472 11.62 -7.62 19.14
N LEU A 473 12.25 -7.65 17.97
CA LEU A 473 11.90 -6.75 16.85
C LEU A 473 10.74 -7.28 16.00
N ASN A 474 10.42 -8.56 16.13
CA ASN A 474 9.41 -9.26 15.32
C ASN A 474 8.20 -9.73 16.16
N GLU A 475 8.13 -9.30 17.42
CA GLU A 475 6.94 -9.39 18.29
C GLU A 475 6.07 -8.16 18.08
#